data_AF-A0A2P7EAX2-F1
#
_entry.id   AF-A0A2P7EAX2-F1
#
_cell.length_a   1.000
_cell.length_b   1.000
_cell.length_c   1.000
_cell.angle_alpha   90.00
_cell.angle_beta   90.00
_cell.angle_gamma   90.00
#
_symmetry.space_group_name_H-M   'P 1'
#
loop_
_entity.id
_entity.type
_entity.pdbx_description
1 polymer ?
#
loop_
_entity_poly.entity_id
_entity_poly.type
_entity_poly.pdbx_seq_one_letter_code
_entity_poly.pdbx_strand_id
1 'polypeptide(L)'
;MILLYHLYNCVAAMAATPVSVHETHRDQKMPLGTRLQKLHRVIGAAHRDAEGMVFSKALLEGGASPQQIAALIRSLLPIYTAMEALIEQLPDPLKTSGIPWHALSRHRALKEDVAALAALEASPASLDELANELIACLTNLAETAPERFLAHVYVRYGGDLSGGQQLAQQANSILSKAGLPELQFWSFPRPIAELKQQLHDGIELLPLMHNEETNLLEEAPAGFRLNQRLLKALAEIKAA
;
A
#
# COMPACT_ATOMS: atom_id res chain seq x y z
N MET A 1 -3.37 -19.92 -4.71
CA MET A 1 -4.01 -19.23 -5.86
C MET A 1 -5.46 -18.87 -5.54
N ILE A 2 -5.76 -18.46 -4.29
CA ILE A 2 -7.16 -18.28 -3.80
C ILE A 2 -7.37 -16.98 -3.01
N LEU A 3 -6.35 -16.29 -2.47
CA LEU A 3 -6.58 -15.06 -1.68
C LEU A 3 -6.47 -13.73 -2.44
N LEU A 4 -5.88 -13.68 -3.64
CA LEU A 4 -5.91 -12.48 -4.50
C LEU A 4 -7.20 -12.34 -5.30
N TYR A 5 -8.04 -13.38 -5.31
CA TYR A 5 -9.30 -13.39 -6.06
C TYR A 5 -10.48 -12.78 -5.28
N HIS A 6 -10.34 -12.51 -3.97
CA HIS A 6 -11.47 -12.09 -3.13
C HIS A 6 -11.60 -10.58 -2.89
N LEU A 7 -10.59 -9.77 -3.23
CA LEU A 7 -10.73 -8.30 -3.17
C LEU A 7 -11.27 -7.68 -4.47
N TYR A 8 -11.44 -8.49 -5.52
CA TYR A 8 -11.88 -8.02 -6.84
C TYR A 8 -13.35 -8.29 -7.21
N ASN A 9 -14.12 -9.04 -6.41
CA ASN A 9 -15.42 -9.57 -6.85
C ASN A 9 -16.64 -9.36 -5.92
N CYS A 10 -16.59 -8.42 -4.96
CA CYS A 10 -17.69 -8.24 -3.99
C CYS A 10 -18.77 -7.20 -4.38
N VAL A 11 -18.89 -6.81 -5.66
CA VAL A 11 -19.92 -5.81 -6.10
C VAL A 11 -20.70 -6.26 -7.35
N ALA A 12 -20.89 -7.56 -7.58
CA ALA A 12 -21.68 -8.01 -8.72
C ALA A 12 -22.45 -9.30 -8.44
N ALA A 13 -23.53 -9.22 -7.66
CA ALA A 13 -24.66 -10.13 -7.81
C ALA A 13 -25.82 -9.72 -6.88
N MET A 14 -26.75 -8.87 -7.35
CA MET A 14 -28.19 -9.01 -7.06
C MET A 14 -29.04 -8.27 -8.12
N ALA A 15 -30.02 -9.01 -8.64
CA ALA A 15 -31.25 -8.60 -9.33
C ALA A 15 -31.29 -8.43 -10.87
N ALA A 16 -31.98 -9.42 -11.48
CA ALA A 16 -33.08 -9.30 -12.44
C ALA A 16 -32.82 -9.26 -13.97
N THR A 17 -33.65 -10.09 -14.62
CA THR A 17 -33.99 -10.40 -16.02
C THR A 17 -33.89 -9.31 -17.10
N PRO A 18 -33.86 -9.68 -18.41
CA PRO A 18 -33.25 -8.88 -19.47
C PRO A 18 -34.24 -8.00 -20.24
N VAL A 19 -33.89 -6.72 -20.49
CA VAL A 19 -34.41 -5.92 -21.62
C VAL A 19 -33.36 -4.88 -22.08
N SER A 20 -33.01 -4.97 -23.36
CA SER A 20 -32.60 -3.94 -24.35
C SER A 20 -31.64 -2.78 -24.01
N VAL A 21 -30.47 -2.85 -24.67
CA VAL A 21 -29.74 -1.79 -25.42
C VAL A 21 -29.60 -0.39 -24.79
N HIS A 22 -28.48 -0.17 -24.09
CA HIS A 22 -27.76 1.11 -24.12
C HIS A 22 -26.26 0.91 -23.88
N GLU A 23 -25.47 1.73 -24.56
CA GLU A 23 -24.04 1.60 -24.83
C GLU A 23 -23.17 1.38 -23.58
N THR A 24 -22.31 0.36 -23.63
CA THR A 24 -21.29 0.12 -22.61
C THR A 24 -19.97 0.75 -23.05
N HIS A 25 -19.56 1.82 -22.36
CA HIS A 25 -18.14 2.18 -22.29
C HIS A 25 -17.40 1.01 -21.64
N ARG A 26 -16.79 0.16 -22.46
CA ARG A 26 -15.88 -0.89 -21.99
C ARG A 26 -14.60 -0.22 -21.52
N ASP A 27 -14.39 -0.26 -20.22
CA ASP A 27 -13.11 -0.04 -19.57
C ASP A 27 -12.12 -1.11 -20.08
N GLN A 28 -11.36 -0.80 -21.12
CA GLN A 28 -10.37 -1.72 -21.69
C GLN A 28 -9.18 -1.79 -20.72
N LYS A 29 -9.22 -2.77 -19.80
CA LYS A 29 -8.06 -3.16 -18.99
C LYS A 29 -6.96 -3.63 -19.93
N MET A 30 -5.96 -2.79 -20.20
CA MET A 30 -4.76 -3.22 -20.92
C MET A 30 -4.08 -4.36 -20.14
N PRO A 31 -3.57 -5.39 -20.81
CA PRO A 31 -2.87 -6.48 -20.14
C PRO A 31 -1.61 -5.93 -19.46
N LEU A 32 -1.34 -6.38 -18.23
CA LEU A 32 -0.12 -6.03 -17.50
C LEU A 32 1.12 -6.47 -18.29
N GLY A 33 2.21 -5.69 -18.23
CA GLY A 33 3.48 -6.08 -18.84
C GLY A 33 4.14 -7.28 -18.14
N THR A 34 5.23 -7.77 -18.73
CA THR A 34 5.86 -9.03 -18.30
C THR A 34 6.46 -8.93 -16.91
N ARG A 35 7.10 -7.81 -16.57
CA ARG A 35 7.77 -7.64 -15.27
C ARG A 35 6.74 -7.57 -14.15
N LEU A 36 5.67 -6.80 -14.34
CA LEU A 36 4.60 -6.59 -13.39
C LEU A 36 3.79 -7.86 -13.16
N GLN A 37 3.54 -8.67 -14.20
CA GLN A 37 2.94 -9.99 -14.03
C GLN A 37 3.78 -10.90 -13.12
N LYS A 38 5.11 -10.92 -13.29
CA LYS A 38 6.01 -11.68 -12.41
C LYS A 38 5.97 -11.13 -10.99
N LEU A 39 6.03 -9.80 -10.84
CA LEU A 39 6.01 -9.10 -9.55
C LEU A 39 4.74 -9.41 -8.76
N HIS A 40 3.57 -9.32 -9.40
CA HIS A 40 2.29 -9.71 -8.79
C HIS A 40 2.24 -11.19 -8.41
N ARG A 41 2.83 -12.07 -9.22
CA ARG A 41 2.86 -13.51 -8.91
C ARG A 41 3.67 -13.79 -7.64
N VAL A 42 4.85 -13.18 -7.49
CA VAL A 42 5.73 -13.40 -6.34
C VAL A 42 5.17 -12.77 -5.06
N ILE A 43 4.65 -11.53 -5.13
CA ILE A 43 3.94 -10.89 -4.01
C ILE A 43 2.71 -11.73 -3.64
N GLY A 44 1.95 -12.16 -4.64
CA GLY A 44 0.76 -12.99 -4.47
C GLY A 44 1.01 -14.35 -3.83
N ALA A 45 2.20 -14.91 -4.00
CA ALA A 45 2.61 -16.11 -3.30
C ALA A 45 2.89 -15.85 -1.81
N ALA A 46 3.35 -14.64 -1.45
CA ALA A 46 3.64 -14.26 -0.06
C ALA A 46 2.38 -14.00 0.78
N HIS A 47 1.23 -13.74 0.15
CA HIS A 47 -0.09 -13.57 0.81
C HIS A 47 -0.60 -14.78 1.62
N ARG A 48 0.13 -15.91 1.67
CA ARG A 48 -0.33 -17.13 2.34
C ARG A 48 -0.29 -17.06 3.87
N ASP A 49 0.40 -16.08 4.45
CA ASP A 49 0.47 -15.91 5.90
C ASP A 49 -0.75 -15.15 6.43
N ALA A 50 -1.65 -15.89 7.09
CA ALA A 50 -2.93 -15.39 7.59
C ALA A 50 -2.79 -14.45 8.80
N GLU A 51 -1.70 -14.53 9.56
CA GLU A 51 -1.53 -13.77 10.81
C GLU A 51 -1.43 -12.25 10.55
N GLY A 52 -0.71 -11.83 9.51
CA GLY A 52 -0.62 -10.41 9.10
C GLY A 52 -1.91 -9.86 8.49
N MET A 53 -2.92 -10.71 8.27
CA MET A 53 -4.21 -10.32 7.72
C MET A 53 -5.27 -10.05 8.79
N VAL A 54 -5.00 -10.33 10.07
CA VAL A 54 -5.99 -10.17 11.16
C VAL A 54 -6.45 -8.72 11.29
N PHE A 55 -5.51 -7.78 11.40
CA PHE A 55 -5.85 -6.35 11.46
C PHE A 55 -6.57 -5.89 10.20
N SER A 56 -6.05 -6.21 9.00
CA SER A 56 -6.67 -5.80 7.74
C SER A 56 -8.08 -6.35 7.57
N LYS A 57 -8.33 -7.58 8.01
CA LYS A 57 -9.66 -8.20 8.01
C LYS A 57 -10.59 -7.50 9.00
N ALA A 58 -10.14 -7.32 10.24
CA ALA A 58 -10.90 -6.60 11.26
C ALA A 58 -11.22 -5.17 10.80
N LEU A 59 -10.28 -4.48 10.15
CA LEU A 59 -10.50 -3.17 9.56
C LEU A 59 -11.59 -3.24 8.50
N LEU A 60 -11.50 -4.12 7.49
CA LEU A 60 -12.52 -4.27 6.44
C LEU A 60 -13.91 -4.65 6.97
N GLU A 61 -13.98 -5.43 8.05
CA GLU A 61 -15.23 -5.83 8.71
C GLU A 61 -15.77 -4.74 9.67
N GLY A 62 -15.03 -3.63 9.85
CA GLY A 62 -15.42 -2.54 10.73
C GLY A 62 -15.16 -2.78 12.21
N GLY A 63 -14.43 -3.84 12.56
CA GLY A 63 -14.07 -4.24 13.91
C GLY A 63 -12.74 -3.69 14.43
N ALA A 64 -11.99 -2.92 13.63
CA ALA A 64 -10.81 -2.20 14.12
C ALA A 64 -11.21 -0.98 14.97
N SER A 65 -10.39 -0.62 15.95
CA SER A 65 -10.61 0.57 16.78
C SER A 65 -9.99 1.84 16.18
N PRO A 66 -10.48 3.04 16.55
CA PRO A 66 -9.80 4.30 16.24
C PRO A 66 -8.33 4.33 16.68
N GLN A 67 -8.01 3.73 17.83
CA GLN A 67 -6.65 3.63 18.35
C GLN A 67 -5.74 2.79 17.43
N GLN A 68 -6.24 1.68 16.90
CA GLN A 68 -5.47 0.87 15.94
C GLN A 68 -5.24 1.61 14.63
N ILE A 69 -6.23 2.37 14.14
CA ILE A 69 -6.09 3.21 12.94
C ILE A 69 -5.07 4.32 13.18
N ALA A 70 -5.13 5.00 14.33
CA ALA A 70 -4.15 6.02 14.68
C ALA A 70 -2.73 5.47 14.79
N ALA A 71 -2.57 4.28 15.36
CA ALA A 71 -1.29 3.61 15.45
C ALA A 71 -0.72 3.22 14.08
N LEU A 72 -1.58 2.79 13.13
CA LEU A 72 -1.18 2.59 11.74
C LEU A 72 -0.62 3.90 11.16
N ILE A 73 -1.40 4.98 11.20
CA ILE A 73 -1.03 6.28 10.61
C ILE A 73 0.29 6.82 11.20
N ARG A 74 0.46 6.72 12.53
CA ARG A 74 1.70 7.13 13.20
C ARG A 74 2.90 6.29 12.78
N SER A 75 2.73 4.98 12.63
CA SER A 75 3.80 4.08 12.17
C SER A 75 4.19 4.35 10.72
N LEU A 76 3.22 4.73 9.86
CA LEU A 76 3.48 5.01 8.45
C LEU A 76 4.23 6.33 8.24
N LEU A 77 3.99 7.37 9.04
CA LEU A 77 4.64 8.67 8.87
C LEU A 77 6.18 8.59 8.75
N PRO A 78 6.93 8.02 9.71
CA PRO A 78 8.39 7.94 9.59
C PRO A 78 8.83 7.03 8.44
N ILE A 79 8.08 5.96 8.14
CA ILE A 79 8.37 5.03 7.04
C ILE A 79 8.30 5.75 5.69
N TYR A 80 7.20 6.45 5.39
CA TYR A 80 7.06 7.18 4.13
C TYR A 80 8.01 8.36 4.06
N THR A 81 8.28 9.03 5.19
CA THR A 81 9.26 10.13 5.23
C THR A 81 10.64 9.65 4.79
N ALA A 82 11.11 8.52 5.34
CA ALA A 82 12.39 7.93 4.95
C ALA A 82 12.36 7.42 3.50
N MET A 83 11.34 6.64 3.13
CA MET A 83 11.20 6.08 1.79
C MET A 83 11.17 7.16 0.70
N GLU A 84 10.42 8.25 0.90
CA GLU A 84 10.33 9.35 -0.05
C GLU A 84 11.64 10.14 -0.15
N ALA A 85 12.35 10.35 0.96
CA ALA A 85 13.68 10.95 0.94
C ALA A 85 14.72 10.09 0.20
N LEU A 86 14.61 8.76 0.29
CA LEU A 86 15.46 7.82 -0.44
C LEU A 86 15.12 7.76 -1.93
N ILE A 87 13.84 7.92 -2.32
CA ILE A 87 13.42 8.01 -3.72
C ILE A 87 14.08 9.21 -4.42
N GLU A 88 14.17 10.36 -3.75
CA GLU A 88 14.83 11.55 -4.31
C GLU A 88 16.34 11.34 -4.57
N GLN A 89 16.95 10.43 -3.82
CA GLN A 89 18.37 10.06 -3.91
C GLN A 89 18.64 8.94 -4.93
N LEU A 90 17.61 8.35 -5.54
CA LEU A 90 17.79 7.32 -6.55
C LEU A 90 18.60 7.87 -7.76
N PRO A 91 19.45 7.03 -8.37
CA PRO A 91 20.10 7.35 -9.63
C PRO A 91 19.07 7.75 -10.71
N ASP A 92 19.42 8.74 -11.53
CA ASP A 92 18.51 9.31 -12.52
C ASP A 92 17.82 8.26 -13.42
N PRO A 93 18.48 7.23 -13.97
CA PRO A 93 17.82 6.22 -14.80
C PRO A 93 16.63 5.52 -14.09
N LEU A 94 16.71 5.34 -12.77
CA LEU A 94 15.63 4.73 -11.97
C LEU A 94 14.58 5.77 -11.57
N LYS A 95 15.03 6.95 -11.14
CA LYS A 95 14.17 8.05 -10.68
C LYS A 95 13.28 8.60 -11.81
N THR A 96 13.78 8.65 -13.04
CA THR A 96 13.07 9.20 -14.21
C THR A 96 12.30 8.16 -15.01
N SER A 97 11.98 7.00 -14.43
CA SER A 97 11.26 5.88 -15.08
C SER A 97 9.80 6.18 -15.46
N GLY A 98 9.30 7.39 -15.20
CA GLY A 98 7.91 7.79 -15.45
C GLY A 98 6.96 7.54 -14.28
N ILE A 99 7.47 7.00 -13.16
CA ILE A 99 6.68 6.87 -11.93
C ILE A 99 6.35 8.26 -11.37
N PRO A 100 5.09 8.56 -11.04
CA PRO A 100 4.68 9.91 -10.66
C PRO A 100 4.93 10.23 -9.17
N TRP A 101 6.20 10.26 -8.76
CA TRP A 101 6.63 10.39 -7.36
C TRP A 101 5.92 11.50 -6.58
N HIS A 102 5.83 12.71 -7.14
CA HIS A 102 5.16 13.84 -6.49
C HIS A 102 3.68 13.58 -6.21
N ALA A 103 2.96 12.94 -7.14
CA ALA A 103 1.54 12.64 -6.96
C ALA A 103 1.30 11.44 -6.03
N LEU A 104 2.32 10.59 -5.85
CA LEU A 104 2.30 9.44 -4.95
C LEU A 104 2.74 9.78 -3.52
N SER A 105 3.53 10.84 -3.30
CA SER A 105 4.01 11.24 -1.97
C SER A 105 2.86 11.32 -0.96
N ARG A 106 3.05 10.69 0.20
CA ARG A 106 2.13 10.59 1.32
C ARG A 106 2.59 11.38 2.55
N HIS A 107 3.85 11.82 2.60
CA HIS A 107 4.42 12.51 3.77
C HIS A 107 3.53 13.63 4.33
N ARG A 108 3.08 14.55 3.46
CA ARG A 108 2.23 15.68 3.89
C ARG A 108 0.91 15.20 4.49
N ALA A 109 0.23 14.27 3.80
CA ALA A 109 -1.06 13.72 4.24
C ALA A 109 -0.91 12.98 5.59
N LEU A 110 0.13 12.17 5.74
CA LEU A 110 0.42 11.46 7.00
C LEU A 110 0.71 12.43 8.15
N LYS A 111 1.43 13.52 7.89
CA LYS A 111 1.71 14.53 8.92
C LYS A 111 0.43 15.22 9.41
N GLU A 112 -0.48 15.54 8.48
CA GLU A 112 -1.80 16.10 8.78
C GLU A 112 -2.64 15.10 9.59
N ASP A 113 -2.69 13.84 9.16
CA ASP A 113 -3.47 12.80 9.83
C ASP A 113 -2.95 12.47 11.24
N VAL A 114 -1.62 12.44 11.44
CA VAL A 114 -1.02 12.26 12.78
C VAL A 114 -1.43 13.40 13.71
N ALA A 115 -1.43 14.65 13.24
CA ALA A 115 -1.87 15.80 14.02
C ALA A 115 -3.37 15.74 14.32
N ALA A 116 -4.18 15.33 13.34
CA ALA A 116 -5.62 15.20 13.46
C ALA A 116 -6.04 14.13 14.49
N LEU A 117 -5.21 13.10 14.69
CA LEU A 117 -5.44 12.02 15.65
C LEU A 117 -4.64 12.17 16.96
N ALA A 118 -4.08 13.35 17.25
CA ALA A 118 -3.19 13.56 18.40
C ALA A 118 -3.86 13.34 19.77
N ALA A 119 -5.20 13.43 19.85
CA ALA A 119 -5.95 13.21 21.09
C ALA A 119 -6.08 11.73 21.48
N LEU A 120 -5.82 10.81 20.56
CA LEU A 120 -5.84 9.36 20.86
C LEU A 120 -4.54 8.94 21.55
N GLU A 121 -4.64 7.91 22.39
CA GLU A 121 -3.50 7.36 23.16
C GLU A 121 -2.30 7.04 22.29
N ALA A 122 -1.10 7.16 22.87
CA ALA A 122 0.15 6.86 22.19
C ALA A 122 0.23 5.40 21.73
N SER A 123 0.93 5.18 20.62
CA SER A 123 1.19 3.85 20.09
C SER A 123 2.18 3.08 20.96
N PRO A 124 2.06 1.74 21.07
CA PRO A 124 3.08 0.93 21.75
C PRO A 124 4.47 1.11 21.11
N ALA A 125 5.52 1.15 21.93
CA ALA A 125 6.90 1.31 21.48
C ALA A 125 7.36 0.19 20.52
N SER A 126 6.76 -1.00 20.59
CA SER A 126 7.05 -2.10 19.66
C SER A 126 6.72 -1.76 18.20
N LEU A 127 5.79 -0.84 17.94
CA LEU A 127 5.52 -0.36 16.58
C LEU A 127 6.62 0.56 16.07
N ASP A 128 7.18 1.39 16.94
CA ASP A 128 8.31 2.26 16.59
C ASP A 128 9.56 1.43 16.26
N GLU A 129 9.80 0.35 17.02
CA GLU A 129 10.87 -0.62 16.73
C GLU A 129 10.70 -1.26 15.35
N LEU A 130 9.48 -1.74 15.01
CA LEU A 130 9.19 -2.31 13.70
C LEU A 130 9.33 -1.29 12.56
N ALA A 131 8.89 -0.05 12.78
CA ALA A 131 9.06 1.03 11.81
C ALA A 131 10.55 1.33 11.58
N ASN A 132 11.35 1.39 12.64
CA ASN A 132 12.79 1.64 12.57
C ASN A 132 13.54 0.49 11.87
N GLU A 133 13.18 -0.76 12.13
CA GLU A 133 13.72 -1.91 11.40
C GLU A 133 13.46 -1.82 9.90
N LEU A 134 12.23 -1.45 9.52
CA LEU A 134 11.86 -1.28 8.12
C LEU A 134 12.64 -0.11 7.49
N ILE A 135 12.75 1.03 8.18
CA ILE A 135 13.52 2.17 7.71
C ILE A 135 14.99 1.79 7.51
N ALA A 136 15.62 1.09 8.46
CA ALA A 136 17.00 0.63 8.33
C ALA A 136 17.18 -0.31 7.13
N CYS A 137 16.23 -1.20 6.89
CA CYS A 137 16.22 -2.07 5.70
C CYS A 137 16.13 -1.24 4.42
N LEU A 138 15.21 -0.27 4.34
CA LEU A 138 15.07 0.60 3.17
C LEU A 138 16.33 1.41 2.89
N THR A 139 16.94 2.00 3.92
CA THR A 139 18.18 2.78 3.78
C THR A 139 19.30 1.92 3.24
N ASN A 140 19.53 0.73 3.82
CA ASN A 140 20.55 -0.18 3.33
C ASN A 140 20.30 -0.62 1.88
N LEU A 141 19.06 -0.93 1.52
CA LEU A 141 18.73 -1.35 0.15
C LEU A 141 18.86 -0.20 -0.84
N ALA A 142 18.46 1.01 -0.49
CA ALA A 142 18.59 2.17 -1.38
C ALA A 142 20.07 2.46 -1.73
N GLU A 143 20.99 2.19 -0.80
CA GLU A 143 22.44 2.34 -1.01
C GLU A 143 23.07 1.17 -1.77
N THR A 144 22.66 -0.07 -1.47
CA THR A 144 23.38 -1.28 -1.91
C THR A 144 22.72 -2.04 -3.05
N ALA A 145 21.39 -1.92 -3.19
CA ALA A 145 20.58 -2.60 -4.20
C ALA A 145 19.30 -1.79 -4.50
N PRO A 146 19.40 -0.66 -5.23
CA PRO A 146 18.27 0.23 -5.49
C PRO A 146 17.05 -0.45 -6.13
N GLU A 147 17.27 -1.49 -6.94
CA GLU A 147 16.22 -2.31 -7.54
C GLU A 147 15.43 -3.12 -6.50
N ARG A 148 16.10 -3.58 -5.43
CA ARG A 148 15.47 -4.23 -4.28
C ARG A 148 14.70 -3.23 -3.45
N PHE A 149 15.25 -2.03 -3.23
CA PHE A 149 14.51 -0.94 -2.60
C PHE A 149 13.21 -0.59 -3.36
N LEU A 150 13.26 -0.52 -4.69
CA LEU A 150 12.08 -0.28 -5.53
C LEU A 150 11.00 -1.37 -5.39
N ALA A 151 11.37 -2.60 -5.01
CA ALA A 151 10.40 -3.65 -4.69
C ALA A 151 9.54 -3.27 -3.46
N HIS A 152 10.15 -2.70 -2.42
CA HIS A 152 9.43 -2.22 -1.22
C HIS A 152 8.54 -1.02 -1.54
N VAL A 153 9.07 -0.07 -2.33
CA VAL A 153 8.33 1.10 -2.82
C VAL A 153 7.08 0.65 -3.59
N TYR A 154 7.22 -0.35 -4.46
CA TYR A 154 6.09 -0.92 -5.20
C TYR A 154 5.05 -1.57 -4.28
N VAL A 155 5.48 -2.37 -3.30
CA VAL A 155 4.56 -3.01 -2.34
C VAL A 155 3.73 -1.97 -1.59
N ARG A 156 4.32 -0.83 -1.21
CA ARG A 156 3.59 0.26 -0.54
C ARG A 156 2.63 0.97 -1.48
N TYR A 157 3.12 1.66 -2.51
CA TYR A 157 2.25 2.47 -3.38
C TYR A 157 1.26 1.62 -4.19
N GLY A 158 1.68 0.44 -4.64
CA GLY A 158 0.79 -0.51 -5.32
C GLY A 158 -0.35 -1.00 -4.41
N GLY A 159 -0.06 -1.16 -3.11
CA GLY A 159 -1.04 -1.47 -2.08
C GLY A 159 -2.02 -0.30 -1.84
N ASP A 160 -1.49 0.90 -1.66
CA ASP A 160 -2.27 2.13 -1.39
C ASP A 160 -3.27 2.45 -2.50
N LEU A 161 -2.84 2.28 -3.76
CA LEU A 161 -3.65 2.47 -4.98
C LEU A 161 -4.58 1.29 -5.32
N SER A 162 -4.51 0.20 -4.54
CA SER A 162 -5.32 -1.01 -4.76
C SER A 162 -6.20 -1.30 -3.55
N GLY A 163 -5.78 -2.22 -2.66
CA GLY A 163 -6.55 -2.59 -1.48
C GLY A 163 -6.70 -1.44 -0.48
N GLY A 164 -5.75 -0.50 -0.47
CA GLY A 164 -5.76 0.68 0.40
C GLY A 164 -7.04 1.52 0.27
N GLN A 165 -7.64 1.60 -0.93
CA GLN A 165 -8.86 2.37 -1.14
C GLN A 165 -10.08 1.77 -0.43
N GLN A 166 -10.18 0.44 -0.34
CA GLN A 166 -11.23 -0.23 0.44
C GLN A 166 -10.98 -0.07 1.94
N LEU A 167 -9.71 -0.16 2.36
CA LEU A 167 -9.33 0.10 3.76
C LEU A 167 -9.66 1.54 4.17
N ALA A 168 -9.45 2.51 3.29
CA ALA A 168 -9.74 3.92 3.52
C ALA A 168 -11.22 4.17 3.83
N GLN A 169 -12.11 3.63 2.99
CA GLN A 169 -13.55 3.75 3.18
C GLN A 169 -13.98 3.26 4.57
N GLN A 170 -13.45 2.11 4.98
CA GLN A 170 -13.83 1.51 6.24
C GLN A 170 -13.15 2.19 7.45
N ALA A 171 -11.89 2.60 7.32
CA ALA A 171 -11.20 3.39 8.34
C ALA A 171 -11.93 4.71 8.61
N ASN A 172 -12.29 5.44 7.55
CA ASN A 172 -13.01 6.71 7.67
C ASN A 172 -14.42 6.52 8.24
N SER A 173 -15.10 5.40 7.93
CA SER A 173 -16.37 5.04 8.56
C SER A 173 -16.24 4.81 10.08
N ILE A 174 -15.18 4.11 10.52
CA ILE A 174 -14.89 3.89 11.95
C ILE A 174 -14.58 5.21 12.65
N LEU A 175 -13.70 6.03 12.07
CA LEU A 175 -13.30 7.33 12.64
C LEU A 175 -14.49 8.29 12.72
N SER A 176 -15.32 8.36 11.68
CA SER A 176 -16.50 9.22 11.65
C SER A 176 -17.49 8.86 12.78
N LYS A 177 -17.73 7.56 13.01
CA LYS A 177 -18.59 7.09 14.13
C LYS A 177 -18.03 7.47 15.50
N ALA A 178 -16.71 7.62 15.61
CA ALA A 178 -16.03 8.07 16.82
C ALA A 178 -15.91 9.62 16.91
N GLY A 179 -16.49 10.38 15.97
CA GLY A 179 -16.39 11.83 15.94
C GLY A 179 -14.99 12.35 15.54
N LEU A 180 -14.19 11.53 14.86
CA LEU A 180 -12.84 11.84 14.42
C LEU A 180 -12.81 12.25 12.93
N PRO A 181 -11.83 13.06 12.51
CA PRO A 181 -11.71 13.55 11.14
C PRO A 181 -11.37 12.44 10.14
N GLU A 182 -11.69 12.71 8.88
CA GLU A 182 -11.36 11.84 7.75
C GLU A 182 -9.86 11.90 7.40
N LEU A 183 -9.28 10.74 7.09
CA LEU A 183 -7.85 10.63 6.77
C LEU A 183 -7.54 11.08 5.34
N GLN A 184 -6.44 11.82 5.21
CA GLN A 184 -5.90 12.31 3.95
C GLN A 184 -4.92 11.31 3.30
N PHE A 185 -4.35 10.37 4.04
CA PHE A 185 -3.35 9.41 3.56
C PHE A 185 -3.76 8.68 2.27
N TRP A 186 -5.01 8.21 2.21
CA TRP A 186 -5.55 7.51 1.05
C TRP A 186 -6.17 8.41 -0.02
N SER A 187 -6.19 9.72 0.21
CA SER A 187 -6.61 10.71 -0.77
C SER A 187 -5.44 11.07 -1.68
N PHE A 188 -5.63 10.92 -2.99
CA PHE A 188 -4.61 11.22 -3.99
C PHE A 188 -5.04 12.43 -4.83
N PRO A 189 -4.09 13.28 -5.27
CA PRO A 189 -4.41 14.49 -6.04
C PRO A 189 -4.88 14.22 -7.47
N ARG A 190 -4.82 12.95 -7.92
CA ARG A 190 -5.23 12.51 -9.25
C ARG A 190 -6.04 11.21 -9.15
N PRO A 191 -6.84 10.86 -10.17
CA PRO A 191 -7.63 9.64 -10.16
C PRO A 191 -6.78 8.40 -9.89
N ILE A 192 -7.25 7.52 -9.00
CA ILE A 192 -6.52 6.30 -8.59
C ILE A 192 -6.17 5.43 -9.79
N ALA A 193 -7.10 5.25 -10.73
CA ALA A 193 -6.87 4.45 -11.93
C ALA A 193 -5.70 4.97 -12.78
N GLU A 194 -5.60 6.30 -12.94
CA GLU A 194 -4.52 6.95 -13.67
C GLU A 194 -3.18 6.75 -12.96
N LEU A 195 -3.12 7.03 -11.66
CA LEU A 195 -1.91 6.88 -10.86
C LEU A 195 -1.41 5.44 -10.84
N LYS A 196 -2.34 4.48 -10.72
CA LYS A 196 -2.03 3.06 -10.75
C LYS A 196 -1.47 2.65 -12.10
N GLN A 197 -2.07 3.11 -13.20
CA GLN A 197 -1.54 2.83 -14.54
C GLN A 197 -0.14 3.43 -14.72
N GLN A 198 0.09 4.68 -14.31
CA GLN A 198 1.41 5.32 -14.40
C GLN A 198 2.47 4.63 -13.51
N LEU A 199 2.09 4.18 -12.31
CA LEU A 199 2.97 3.37 -11.47
C LEU A 199 3.34 2.06 -12.18
N HIS A 200 2.35 1.35 -12.74
CA HIS A 200 2.57 0.11 -13.46
C HIS A 200 3.48 0.30 -14.69
N ASP A 201 3.21 1.32 -15.49
CA ASP A 201 4.01 1.65 -16.68
C ASP A 201 5.44 2.00 -16.29
N GLY A 202 5.61 2.81 -15.23
CA GLY A 202 6.94 3.16 -14.73
C GLY A 202 7.75 1.95 -14.24
N ILE A 203 7.10 0.98 -13.59
CA ILE A 203 7.75 -0.28 -13.19
C ILE A 203 8.20 -1.10 -14.41
N GLU A 204 7.39 -1.16 -15.47
CA GLU A 204 7.78 -1.83 -16.73
C GLU A 204 8.93 -1.11 -17.43
N LEU A 205 9.01 0.22 -17.31
CA LEU A 205 10.04 1.04 -17.94
C LEU A 205 11.36 1.15 -17.15
N LEU A 206 11.45 0.56 -15.94
CA LEU A 206 12.71 0.58 -15.20
C LEU A 206 13.85 -0.04 -16.04
N PRO A 207 14.99 0.66 -16.19
CA PRO A 207 16.12 0.20 -17.00
C PRO A 207 16.99 -0.81 -16.23
N LEU A 208 16.39 -1.95 -15.87
CA LEU A 208 17.06 -3.01 -15.11
C LEU A 208 17.72 -4.05 -16.03
N MET A 209 18.93 -4.45 -15.66
CA MET A 209 19.57 -5.66 -16.16
C MET A 209 18.83 -6.92 -15.67
N HIS A 210 19.12 -8.07 -16.29
CA HIS A 210 18.44 -9.33 -15.96
C HIS A 210 18.60 -9.76 -14.49
N ASN A 211 19.80 -9.58 -13.93
CA ASN A 211 20.08 -9.86 -12.51
C ASN A 211 19.35 -8.88 -11.59
N GLU A 212 19.26 -7.61 -11.96
CA GLU A 212 18.54 -6.59 -11.19
C GLU A 212 17.02 -6.82 -11.20
N GLU A 213 16.43 -7.20 -12.34
CA GLU A 213 15.03 -7.61 -12.39
C GLU A 213 14.79 -8.84 -11.49
N THR A 214 15.71 -9.80 -11.50
CA THR A 214 15.63 -10.97 -10.62
C THR A 214 15.67 -10.57 -9.15
N ASN A 215 16.62 -9.69 -8.77
CA ASN A 215 16.74 -9.15 -7.42
C ASN A 215 15.45 -8.44 -6.96
N LEU A 216 14.87 -7.59 -7.80
CA LEU A 216 13.61 -6.90 -7.52
C LEU A 216 12.48 -7.90 -7.24
N LEU A 217 12.36 -8.96 -8.05
CA LEU A 217 11.33 -9.98 -7.90
C LEU A 217 11.52 -10.83 -6.63
N GLU A 218 12.76 -11.18 -6.30
CA GLU A 218 13.09 -11.94 -5.09
C GLU A 218 12.88 -11.14 -3.81
N GLU A 219 13.09 -9.82 -3.86
CA GLU A 219 12.90 -8.92 -2.71
C GLU A 219 11.44 -8.63 -2.40
N ALA A 220 10.58 -8.55 -3.42
CA ALA A 220 9.19 -8.12 -3.24
C ALA A 220 8.40 -8.91 -2.16
N PRO A 221 8.55 -10.24 -2.03
CA PRO A 221 8.00 -10.99 -0.89
C PRO A 221 8.49 -10.53 0.48
N ALA A 222 9.76 -10.13 0.60
CA ALA A 222 10.32 -9.62 1.86
C ALA A 222 9.68 -8.27 2.22
N GLY A 223 9.54 -7.36 1.26
CA GLY A 223 8.81 -6.12 1.46
C GLY A 223 7.36 -6.35 1.90
N PHE A 224 6.67 -7.32 1.30
CA PHE A 224 5.33 -7.69 1.75
C PHE A 224 5.30 -8.21 3.21
N ARG A 225 6.24 -9.09 3.59
CA ARG A 225 6.32 -9.63 4.97
C ARG A 225 6.64 -8.56 6.02
N LEU A 226 7.52 -7.61 5.74
CA LEU A 226 7.81 -6.51 6.68
C LEU A 226 6.54 -5.68 6.95
N ASN A 227 5.76 -5.40 5.92
CA ASN A 227 4.45 -4.74 6.08
C ASN A 227 3.50 -5.59 6.94
N GLN A 228 3.45 -6.91 6.72
CA GLN A 228 2.61 -7.81 7.52
C GLN A 228 3.01 -7.86 9.00
N ARG A 229 4.30 -7.72 9.34
CA ARG A 229 4.76 -7.65 10.74
C ARG A 229 4.17 -6.44 11.46
N LEU A 230 4.19 -5.27 10.80
CA LEU A 230 3.56 -4.06 11.33
C LEU A 230 2.06 -4.25 11.53
N LEU A 231 1.35 -4.78 10.52
CA LEU A 231 -0.09 -5.02 10.61
C LEU A 231 -0.46 -6.05 11.68
N LYS A 232 0.37 -7.08 11.89
CA LYS A 232 0.19 -8.05 12.97
C LYS A 232 0.27 -7.37 14.34
N ALA A 233 1.28 -6.53 14.57
CA ALA A 233 1.44 -5.80 15.82
C ALA A 233 0.27 -4.85 16.11
N LEU A 234 -0.36 -4.27 15.08
CA LEU A 234 -1.58 -3.46 15.24
C LEU A 234 -2.76 -4.28 15.78
N ALA A 235 -2.89 -5.55 15.39
CA ALA A 235 -3.97 -6.43 15.86
C ALA A 235 -3.85 -6.73 17.37
N GLU A 236 -2.66 -6.58 17.95
CA GLU A 236 -2.39 -6.84 19.38
C GLU A 236 -2.72 -5.64 20.28
N ILE A 237 -2.94 -4.46 19.70
CA ILE A 237 -3.43 -3.29 20.45
C ILE A 237 -4.83 -3.60 20.96
N LYS A 238 -4.98 -3.63 22.28
CA LYS A 238 -6.28 -3.80 22.92
C LYS A 238 -7.15 -2.56 22.65
N ALA A 239 -8.40 -2.78 22.24
CA ALA A 239 -9.39 -1.72 22.27
C ALA A 239 -9.63 -1.31 23.74
N ALA A 240 -9.58 0.00 24.01
CA ALA A 240 -9.94 0.57 25.30
C ALA A 240 -11.45 0.49 25.55
#